data_AF-A0A0B1TL16-F1
#
_entry.id   AF-A0A0B1TL16-F1
#
_cell.length_a   1.000
_cell.length_b   1.000
_cell.length_c   1.000
_cell.angle_alpha   90.00
_cell.angle_beta   90.00
_cell.angle_gamma   90.00
#
_symmetry.space_group_name_H-M   'P 1'
#
loop_
_entity.id
_entity.type
_entity.pdbx_description
1 polymer ?
#
loop_
_entity_poly.entity_id
_entity_poly.type
_entity_poly.pdbx_seq_one_letter_code
_entity_poly.pdbx_strand_id
1 'polypeptide(L)' 'MCTVLSSLGGLWYHTGTAVGASSVLLIRPNANRTDQNEPPSGVCVAMMCNLQDVSLLNLAKEIEEIFRN' A
#
# COMPACT_ATOMS: atom_id res chain seq x y z
N MET A 1 -5.86 -9.62 -15.70
CA MET A 1 -5.43 -8.27 -16.14
C MET A 1 -4.47 -7.78 -15.06
N CYS A 2 -3.16 -7.81 -15.29
CA CYS A 2 -2.17 -7.39 -14.29
C CYS A 2 -2.15 -5.86 -14.21
N THR A 3 -2.46 -5.29 -13.05
CA THR A 3 -2.44 -3.83 -12.87
C THR A 3 -1.04 -3.37 -12.47
N VAL A 4 -0.62 -2.28 -13.11
CA VAL A 4 0.70 -1.67 -13.09
C VAL A 4 1.14 -1.28 -11.68
N LEU A 5 2.37 -1.65 -11.30
CA LEU A 5 3.06 -1.08 -10.14
C LEU A 5 3.14 0.44 -10.33
N SER A 6 2.30 1.17 -9.62
CA SER A 6 2.22 2.63 -9.73
C SER A 6 3.07 3.24 -8.63
N SER A 7 4.04 4.07 -9.01
CA SER A 7 4.89 4.85 -8.10
C SER A 7 4.42 6.29 -8.08
N LEU A 8 3.98 6.78 -6.91
CA LEU A 8 3.67 8.19 -6.69
C LEU A 8 4.45 8.68 -5.46
N GLY A 9 5.50 9.46 -5.67
CA GLY A 9 6.25 10.09 -4.58
C GLY A 9 6.91 9.13 -3.58
N GLY A 10 7.31 7.92 -4.01
CA GLY A 10 7.88 6.89 -3.12
C GLY A 10 6.82 6.05 -2.41
N LEU A 11 5.66 5.88 -3.03
CA LEU A 11 4.59 4.98 -2.62
C LEU A 11 4.46 3.87 -3.68
N TRP A 12 4.47 2.61 -3.26
CA TRP A 12 4.30 1.44 -4.13
C TRP A 12 3.04 0.69 -3.73
N TYR A 13 2.20 0.30 -4.69
CA TYR A 13 1.03 -0.50 -4.37
C TYR A 13 0.63 -1.45 -5.51
N HIS A 14 -0.14 -2.47 -5.14
CA HIS A 14 -0.78 -3.43 -6.03
C HIS A 14 -2.19 -3.73 -5.55
N THR A 15 -3.15 -3.84 -6.47
CA THR A 15 -4.54 -4.24 -6.17
C THR A 15 -4.80 -5.63 -6.72
N GLY A 16 -5.50 -6.45 -5.95
CA GLY A 16 -5.89 -7.80 -6.34
C GLY A 16 -7.41 -7.93 -6.38
N THR A 17 -7.90 -8.76 -7.30
CA THR A 17 -9.32 -9.07 -7.45
C THR A 17 -9.49 -10.55 -7.68
N ALA A 18 -10.47 -11.15 -7.02
CA ALA A 18 -10.95 -12.50 -7.27
C ALA A 18 -12.48 -12.52 -7.20
N VAL A 19 -13.11 -13.63 -7.60
CA VAL A 19 -14.56 -13.80 -7.44
C VAL A 19 -14.91 -13.65 -5.96
N GLY A 20 -15.76 -12.67 -5.64
CA GLY A 20 -16.16 -12.38 -4.27
C GLY A 20 -15.09 -11.74 -3.38
N ALA A 21 -13.97 -11.25 -3.91
CA ALA A 21 -12.93 -10.62 -3.07
C ALA A 21 -12.15 -9.51 -3.77
N SER A 22 -11.74 -8.51 -2.98
CA SER A 22 -10.86 -7.42 -3.40
C SER A 22 -9.73 -7.23 -2.37
N SER A 23 -8.53 -6.88 -2.82
CA SER A 23 -7.37 -6.66 -1.95
C SER A 23 -6.48 -5.52 -2.43
N VAL A 24 -5.67 -4.97 -1.52
CA VAL A 24 -4.61 -4.03 -1.82
C VAL A 24 -3.42 -4.26 -0.90
N LEU A 25 -2.22 -4.22 -1.48
CA LEU A 25 -0.95 -4.11 -0.77
C LEU A 25 -0.33 -2.76 -1.11
N LEU A 26 0.01 -1.96 -0.11
CA LEU A 26 0.62 -0.65 -0.26
C LEU A 26 1.81 -0.52 0.69
N ILE A 27 2.95 -0.06 0.18
CA ILE A 27 4.22 0.06 0.87
C ILE A 27 4.78 1.47 0.65
N ARG A 28 5.14 2.13 1.75
CA ARG A 28 5.81 3.42 1.79
C ARG A 28 7.05 3.33 2.71
N PRO A 29 8.24 3.11 2.15
CA PRO A 29 9.51 3.28 2.86
C PRO A 29 9.66 4.71 3.40
N ASN A 30 10.28 4.83 4.56
CA ASN A 30 10.68 6.12 5.12
C ASN A 30 11.87 6.68 4.33
N ALA A 31 11.67 7.82 3.68
CA ALA A 31 12.68 8.47 2.85
C ALA A 31 13.72 9.26 3.66
N ASN A 32 13.45 9.54 4.95
CA ASN A 32 14.32 10.35 5.81
C ASN A 32 15.39 9.51 6.52
N ARG A 33 15.71 8.33 5.98
CA ARG A 33 16.77 7.48 6.52
C ARG A 33 18.12 8.18 6.37
N THR A 34 18.64 8.70 7.47
CA THR A 34 19.93 9.40 7.53
C THR A 34 21.09 8.47 7.81
N ASP A 35 20.84 7.31 8.43
CA ASP A 35 21.88 6.36 8.82
C ASP A 35 21.75 5.02 8.08
N GLN A 36 22.88 4.46 7.64
CA GLN A 36 22.92 3.16 6.96
C GLN A 36 22.81 2.00 7.94
N ASN A 37 23.00 2.22 9.25
CA ASN A 37 22.87 1.19 10.27
C ASN A 37 21.45 1.02 10.84
N GLU A 38 20.51 1.93 10.54
CA GLU A 38 19.13 1.78 10.98
C GLU A 38 18.40 0.69 10.17
N PRO A 39 17.50 -0.10 10.78
CA PRO A 39 16.66 -1.03 10.03
C PRO A 39 15.75 -0.25 9.05
N PRO A 40 15.39 -0.84 7.89
CA PRO A 40 14.38 -0.24 7.01
C PRO A 40 13.08 0.01 7.78
N SER A 41 12.55 1.23 7.66
CA SER A 41 11.30 1.64 8.30
C SER A 41 10.35 2.24 7.27
N GLY A 42 9.07 2.35 7.63
CA GLY A 42 8.03 2.84 6.75
C GLY A 42 6.67 2.26 7.10
N VAL A 43 5.67 2.53 6.26
CA VAL A 43 4.30 2.05 6.41
C VAL A 43 4.03 0.92 5.42
N CYS A 44 3.39 -0.14 5.91
CA CYS A 44 2.87 -1.23 5.09
C CYS A 44 1.39 -1.43 5.41
N VAL A 45 0.55 -1.35 4.39
CA VAL A 45 -0.90 -1.57 4.48
C VAL A 45 -1.27 -2.76 3.62
N ALA A 46 -1.80 -3.81 4.25
CA ALA A 46 -2.36 -4.97 3.59
C ALA A 46 -3.83 -5.09 3.96
N MET A 47 -4.72 -5.00 2.97
CA MET A 47 -6.16 -5.09 3.17
C MET A 47 -6.80 -6.07 2.20
N MET A 48 -7.83 -6.75 2.67
CA MET A 48 -8.63 -7.67 1.88
C MET A 48 -10.08 -7.65 2.38
N CYS A 49 -11.03 -7.71 1.46
CA CYS A 49 -12.45 -7.85 1.78
C CYS A 49 -13.09 -8.95 0.93
N ASN A 50 -14.17 -9.52 1.44
CA ASN A 50 -15.02 -10.54 0.79
C ASN A 50 -16.11 -9.90 -0.09
N LEU A 51 -15.80 -8.78 -0.72
CA LEU A 51 -16.67 -8.09 -1.67
C LEU A 51 -15.92 -7.96 -3.00
N GLN A 52 -16.61 -8.27 -4.09
CA GLN A 52 -16.09 -8.11 -5.45
C GLN A 52 -16.26 -6.66 -5.92
N ASP A 53 -15.36 -6.20 -6.79
CA ASP A 53 -15.43 -4.89 -7.45
C ASP A 53 -15.41 -3.70 -6.48
N VAL A 54 -14.74 -3.86 -5.32
CA VAL A 54 -14.55 -2.81 -4.32
C VAL A 54 -13.12 -2.26 -4.40
N SER A 55 -12.98 -0.95 -4.59
CA SER A 55 -11.67 -0.28 -4.55
C SER A 55 -11.26 0.02 -3.10
N LEU A 56 -10.23 -0.69 -2.61
CA LEU A 56 -9.63 -0.46 -1.30
C LEU A 56 -8.50 0.58 -1.31
N LEU A 57 -8.10 1.07 -2.49
CA LEU A 57 -6.88 1.87 -2.66
C LEU A 57 -6.93 3.23 -1.95
N ASN A 58 -8.06 3.93 -2.00
CA ASN A 58 -8.18 5.24 -1.35
C ASN A 58 -8.11 5.10 0.17
N LEU A 59 -8.81 4.11 0.74
CA LEU A 59 -8.70 3.77 2.16
C LEU A 59 -7.26 3.39 2.54
N ALA A 60 -6.55 2.67 1.67
CA ALA A 60 -5.15 2.30 1.95
C ALA A 60 -4.25 3.52 2.05
N LYS A 61 -4.48 4.53 1.20
CA LYS A 61 -3.76 5.81 1.22
C LYS A 61 -4.08 6.62 2.48
N GLU A 62 -5.35 6.67 2.89
CA GLU A 62 -5.76 7.35 4.12
C GLU A 62 -5.13 6.70 5.37
N ILE A 63 -5.17 5.36 5.45
CA ILE A 63 -4.49 4.62 6.53
C ILE A 63 -2.99 4.90 6.50
N GLU A 64 -2.37 4.84 5.32
CA GLU A 64 -0.95 5.11 5.23
C GLU A 64 -0.60 6.54 5.64
N GLU A 65 -1.40 7.53 5.29
CA GLU A 65 -1.24 8.91 5.73
C GLU A 65 -1.30 9.06 7.26
N ILE A 66 -2.19 8.32 7.93
CA ILE A 66 -2.31 8.31 9.40
C ILE A 66 -1.02 7.79 10.06
N PHE A 67 -0.41 6.74 9.50
CA PHE A 67 0.77 6.06 10.09
C PHE A 67 2.11 6.55 9.53
N ARG A 68 2.13 7.46 8.56
CA ARG A 68 3.35 7.96 7.92
C ARG A 68 4.23 8.79 8.87
N ASN A 69 3.65 9.36 9.93
CA ASN A 69 4.33 10.26 10.86
C ASN A 69 4.97 9.53 12.04
#